data_AF-A0A7V9F1U1-F1
#
_entry.id   AF-A0A7V9F1U1-F1
#
_cell.length_a   1.000
_cell.length_b   1.000
_cell.length_c   1.000
_cell.angle_alpha   90.00
_cell.angle_beta   90.00
_cell.angle_gamma   90.00
#
_symmetry.space_group_name_H-M   'P 1'
#
loop_
_entity.id
_entity.type
_entity.pdbx_description
1 polymer ?
#
loop_
_entity_poly.entity_id
_entity_poly.type
_entity_poly.pdbx_seq_one_letter_code
_entity_poly.pdbx_strand_id
1 'polypeptide(L)' 'AGYRVELRMGHRVALEARNRGAIIRPLGDTVVLMPPLAISERDLTRLVSITGEAIDAATATVALAQAA' A
#
# COMPACT_ATOMS: atom_id res chain seq x y z
N ALA A 1 16.35 11.39 -7.37
CA ALA A 1 15.07 11.91 -7.90
C ALA A 1 14.05 11.90 -6.76
N GLY A 2 13.36 13.02 -6.51
CA GLY A 2 12.39 13.12 -5.41
C GLY A 2 11.01 12.61 -5.83
N TYR A 3 10.28 12.00 -4.89
CA TYR A 3 8.88 11.61 -5.07
C TYR A 3 7.96 12.85 -5.05
N ARG A 4 6.85 12.81 -5.79
CA ARG A 4 5.82 13.88 -5.77
C ARG A 4 4.94 13.73 -4.55
N VAL A 5 5.28 14.46 -3.48
CA VAL A 5 4.63 14.37 -2.17
C VAL A 5 3.14 14.69 -2.23
N GLU A 6 2.71 15.51 -3.18
CA GLU A 6 1.31 15.91 -3.40
C GLU A 6 0.42 14.72 -3.76
N LEU A 7 0.99 13.66 -4.35
CA LEU A 7 0.27 12.43 -4.65
C LEU A 7 -0.09 11.65 -3.37
N ARG A 8 0.62 11.89 -2.26
CA ARG A 8 0.45 11.22 -0.97
C ARG A 8 0.36 9.70 -1.15
N MET A 9 1.28 9.11 -1.91
CA MET A 9 1.10 7.77 -2.46
C MET A 9 0.95 6.72 -1.35
N GLY A 10 1.79 6.77 -0.31
CA GLY A 10 1.67 5.87 0.82
C GLY A 10 0.29 5.91 1.50
N HIS A 11 -0.32 7.11 1.60
CA HIS A 11 -1.68 7.25 2.15
C HIS A 11 -2.73 6.54 1.28
N ARG A 12 -2.61 6.65 -0.04
CA ARG A 12 -3.53 6.01 -0.99
C ARG A 12 -3.41 4.49 -0.94
N VAL A 13 -2.18 3.96 -0.88
CA VAL A 13 -1.94 2.53 -0.66
C VAL A 13 -2.58 2.06 0.64
N ALA A 14 -2.43 2.81 1.74
CA ALA A 14 -3.02 2.44 3.02
C ALA A 14 -4.55 2.41 2.99
N LEU A 15 -5.21 3.31 2.25
CA LEU A 15 -6.66 3.28 2.06
C LEU A 15 -7.11 2.05 1.28
N GLU A 16 -6.39 1.72 0.20
CA GLU A 16 -6.71 0.56 -0.63
C GLU A 16 -6.51 -0.76 0.13
N ALA A 17 -5.41 -0.89 0.87
CA ALA A 17 -5.15 -2.05 1.72
C ALA A 17 -6.25 -2.24 2.78
N ARG A 18 -6.73 -1.14 3.38
CA ARG A 18 -7.84 -1.18 4.36
C ARG A 18 -9.12 -1.73 3.75
N ASN A 19 -9.47 -1.33 2.52
CA ASN A 19 -10.65 -1.86 1.83
C ASN A 19 -10.55 -3.37 1.58
N ARG A 20 -9.33 -3.90 1.43
CA ARG A 20 -9.03 -5.33 1.22
C ARG A 20 -8.82 -6.12 2.53
N GLY A 21 -8.92 -5.46 3.68
CA GLY A 21 -8.84 -6.09 4.99
C GLY A 21 -7.45 -6.13 5.63
N ALA A 22 -6.49 -5.31 5.16
CA ALA A 22 -5.19 -5.14 5.80
C ALA A 22 -5.02 -3.73 6.37
N ILE A 23 -4.46 -3.62 7.57
CA ILE A 23 -4.07 -2.34 8.17
C ILE A 23 -2.56 -2.21 8.07
N ILE A 24 -2.11 -1.19 7.34
CA ILE A 24 -0.69 -0.85 7.16
C ILE A 24 -0.48 0.63 7.47
N ARG A 25 0.72 1.00 7.93
CA ARG A 25 1.02 2.39 8.32
C ARG A 25 1.88 3.06 7.24
N PRO A 26 1.39 4.13 6.60
CA PRO A 26 2.22 4.93 5.71
C PRO A 26 3.07 5.93 6.49
N LEU A 27 4.31 6.12 6.06
CA LEU A 27 5.24 7.16 6.52
C LEU A 27 5.73 7.92 5.28
N GLY A 28 4.97 8.93 4.86
CA GLY A 28 5.18 9.58 3.56
C GLY A 28 4.90 8.60 2.42
N ASP A 29 5.91 8.32 1.60
CA ASP A 29 5.86 7.34 0.50
C ASP A 29 6.39 5.95 0.90
N THR A 30 6.74 5.75 2.17
CA THR A 30 7.12 4.44 2.72
C THR A 30 5.90 3.73 3.31
N VAL A 31 5.72 2.45 2.97
CA VAL A 31 4.69 1.58 3.55
C VAL A 31 5.32 0.65 4.58
N VAL A 32 4.81 0.65 5.81
CA VAL A 32 5.31 -0.20 6.91
C VAL A 32 4.34 -1.35 7.18
N LEU A 33 4.90 -2.56 7.19
CA LEU A 33 4.26 -3.77 7.71
C LEU A 33 4.81 -4.06 9.10
N MET A 34 3.92 -4.23 10.08
CA MET A 34 4.29 -4.56 11.46
C MET A 34 3.28 -5.57 12.00
N PRO A 35 3.35 -6.84 11.57
CA PRO A 35 2.47 -7.88 12.06
C PRO A 35 2.84 -8.29 13.50
N PRO A 36 1.92 -8.96 14.22
CA PRO A 36 2.26 -9.66 15.47
C PRO A 36 3.38 -10.68 15.25
N LEU A 37 4.27 -10.86 16.23
CA LEU A 37 5.37 -11.83 16.14
C LEU A 37 4.88 -13.29 15.97
N ALA A 38 3.70 -13.60 16.49
CA ALA A 38 3.07 -14.92 16.39
C ALA A 38 2.11 -15.06 15.19
N ILE A 39 2.19 -14.17 14.19
CA ILE A 39 1.35 -14.26 12.98
C ILE A 39 1.58 -15.60 12.26
N SER A 40 0.51 -16.22 11.77
CA SER A 40 0.63 -17.44 10.96
C SER A 40 1.25 -17.13 9.59
N GLU A 41 1.94 -18.10 8.99
CA GLU A 41 2.48 -17.95 7.62
C GLU A 41 1.38 -17.57 6.62
N ARG A 42 0.20 -18.20 6.74
CA ARG A 42 -0.96 -17.91 5.88
C ARG A 42 -1.39 -16.45 5.99
N ASP A 43 -1.53 -15.93 7.20
CA ASP A 43 -2.00 -14.55 7.40
C ASP A 43 -0.91 -13.54 7.03
N LEU A 44 0.37 -13.89 7.20
CA LEU A 44 1.50 -13.10 6.72
C LEU A 44 1.52 -13.01 5.19
N THR A 45 1.36 -14.14 4.49
CA THR A 45 1.24 -14.18 3.03
C THR A 45 0.05 -13.33 2.57
N ARG A 46 -1.09 -13.42 3.26
CA ARG A 46 -2.27 -12.61 2.96
C ARG A 46 -1.99 -11.11 3.14
N LEU A 47 -1.33 -10.70 4.24
CA LEU A 47 -0.96 -9.30 4.49
C LEU A 47 -0.08 -8.75 3.36
N VAL A 48 0.94 -9.52 2.94
CA VAL A 48 1.86 -9.11 1.88
C VAL A 48 1.15 -9.05 0.52
N SER A 49 0.29 -10.03 0.20
CA SER A 49 -0.51 -10.05 -1.04
C SER A 49 -1.40 -8.82 -1.14
N ILE A 50 -2.20 -8.53 -0.10
CA ILE A 50 -3.07 -7.36 -0.04
C ILE A 50 -2.24 -6.08 -0.20
N THR A 51 -1.05 -6.01 0.39
CA THR A 51 -0.18 -4.83 0.30
C THR A 51 0.29 -4.60 -1.13
N GLY A 52 0.75 -5.64 -1.83
CA GLY A 52 1.16 -5.53 -3.23
C GLY A 52 0.01 -5.10 -4.14
N GLU A 53 -1.13 -5.77 -4.00
CA GLU A 53 -2.38 -5.43 -4.67
C GLU A 53 -2.83 -3.97 -4.46
N ALA A 54 -2.65 -3.46 -3.25
CA ALA A 54 -2.97 -2.08 -2.92
C ALA A 54 -2.02 -1.06 -3.56
N ILE A 55 -0.73 -1.43 -3.69
CA ILE A 55 0.27 -0.61 -4.40
C ILE A 55 -0.11 -0.53 -5.89
N ASP A 56 -0.41 -1.66 -6.52
CA ASP A 56 -0.79 -1.71 -7.94
C ASP A 56 -2.01 -0.83 -8.22
N ALA A 57 -3.08 -0.98 -7.43
CA ALA A 57 -4.29 -0.20 -7.60
C ALA A 57 -4.07 1.31 -7.34
N ALA A 58 -3.33 1.67 -6.29
CA ALA A 58 -3.06 3.08 -5.98
C ALA A 58 -2.19 3.76 -7.06
N THR A 59 -1.25 3.03 -7.68
CA THR A 59 -0.34 3.58 -8.69
C THR A 59 -0.93 3.60 -10.09
N ALA A 60 -1.75 2.60 -10.46
CA ALA A 60 -2.41 2.53 -11.77
C ALA A 60 -3.25 3.77 -12.09
N THR A 61 -3.93 4.31 -11.07
CA THR A 61 -4.75 5.53 -11.21
C THR A 61 -3.94 6.80 -11.52
N VAL A 62 -2.68 6.88 -11.08
CA VAL A 62 -1.80 8.01 -11.42
C VAL A 62 -1.20 7.83 -12.80
N ALA A 63 -0.78 6.62 -13.14
CA ALA A 63 -0.23 6.33 -14.46
C ALA A 63 -1.21 6.69 -15.58
N LEU A 64 -2.50 6.39 -15.39
CA LEU A 64 -3.57 6.77 -16.34
C LEU A 64 -3.73 8.29 -16.44
N ALA A 65 -3.70 9.02 -15.32
CA ALA A 65 -3.82 10.48 -15.31
C ALA A 65 -2.59 11.23 -15.86
N GLN A 66 -1.44 10.54 -16.01
CA GLN A 66 -0.24 11.10 -16.66
C GLN A 66 -0.15 10.78 -18.15
N ALA A 67 -0.89 9.77 -18.61
CA ALA A 67 -0.91 9.35 -20.02
C ALA A 67 -2.03 10.02 -20.84
N ALA A 68 -2.96 10.71 -20.16
CA ALA A 68 -3.99 11.57 -20.75
C ALA A 68 -3.55 13.04 -20.69
#